data_AF-A0A1X6WPB6-F1
#
_entry.id   AF-A0A1X6WPB6-F1
#
_cell.length_a   1.000
_cell.length_b   1.000
_cell.length_c   1.000
_cell.angle_alpha   90.00
_cell.angle_beta   90.00
_cell.angle_gamma   90.00
#
_symmetry.space_group_name_H-M   'P 1'
#
loop_
_entity.id
_entity.type
_entity.pdbx_description
1 polymer ?
#
loop_
_entity_poly.entity_id
_entity_poly.type
_entity_poly.pdbx_seq_one_letter_code
_entity_poly.pdbx_strand_id
1 'polypeptide(L)'
;MSKDDQKIIEEFAEKLSLEEFDNVQDSHQFSIKYQHKKNKLKKRVAKKGRFTEWSTHKIAVAAIFIIVIPTTAYGAKNWYEWLINKNKHELTISLKNNVEKNNEKKYYQLSLPVIPKEMIQEDNHLKYKNKANEDSIIFNLWRIRKEINFQELFTESYEKKNISGHKSIILKKADEEFSNFNRTVYMVFDKEQILVEATVSKNMTNDELLKILESTSLKEVSKEESNYIFDEGDFEKRVVDSNSVKEELVKGLPKSSKNLYLSDEKITYHNKQKKQKLSFKLNKIEVLDNIKRVLDQKQFNPESLEHVRALNMLDENGQLNEYKQTVYELGDGVDELNKVVEEKEIKPKFIYLTASVTNLSNKTIKDLYMTGPIVYFEEKMNKWNYIDDKNKMFLPQSQTLNIDYFDDGKGSSQEFLTIEPKETITYRFGFFVDEDKLDKMFLPIVPYDHEYDAMNLDDNRIWMDIRQ
;
A
#
# COMPACT_ATOMS: atom_id res chain seq x y z
N MET A 1 -2.55 0.11 -23.37
CA MET A 1 -2.28 -0.86 -22.29
C MET A 1 -3.28 -2.00 -22.40
N SER A 2 -2.83 -3.25 -22.29
CA SER A 2 -3.72 -4.42 -22.32
C SER A 2 -4.49 -4.54 -20.99
N LYS A 3 -5.60 -5.30 -20.96
CA LYS A 3 -6.34 -5.56 -19.71
C LYS A 3 -5.50 -6.32 -18.67
N ASP A 4 -4.54 -7.10 -19.13
CA ASP A 4 -3.67 -7.90 -18.27
C ASP A 4 -2.60 -7.01 -17.64
N ASP A 5 -2.01 -6.08 -18.42
CA ASP A 5 -1.09 -5.06 -17.91
C ASP A 5 -1.72 -4.23 -16.79
N GLN A 6 -3.01 -3.87 -16.97
CA GLN A 6 -3.76 -3.12 -15.97
C GLN A 6 -3.94 -3.97 -14.70
N LYS A 7 -4.45 -5.20 -14.81
CA LYS A 7 -4.65 -6.10 -13.66
C LYS A 7 -3.39 -6.28 -12.80
N ILE A 8 -2.21 -6.33 -13.42
CA ILE A 8 -0.94 -6.54 -12.70
C ILE A 8 -0.47 -5.27 -12.00
N ILE A 9 -0.63 -4.10 -12.63
CA ILE A 9 -0.41 -2.80 -11.99
C ILE A 9 -1.34 -2.64 -10.78
N GLU A 10 -2.59 -3.06 -10.95
CA GLU A 10 -3.63 -3.06 -9.93
C GLU A 10 -3.29 -4.01 -8.77
N GLU A 11 -2.88 -5.26 -9.04
CA GLU A 11 -2.45 -6.23 -8.03
C GLU A 11 -1.16 -5.81 -7.30
N PHE A 12 -0.21 -5.18 -8.00
CA PHE A 12 1.00 -4.62 -7.38
C PHE A 12 0.67 -3.43 -6.46
N ALA A 13 -0.21 -2.54 -6.92
CA ALA A 13 -0.72 -1.41 -6.12
C ALA A 13 -1.57 -1.88 -4.93
N GLU A 14 -2.28 -3.00 -5.09
CA GLU A 14 -3.10 -3.61 -4.05
C GLU A 14 -2.25 -4.34 -3.01
N LYS A 15 -1.24 -5.12 -3.39
CA LYS A 15 -0.26 -5.70 -2.45
C LYS A 15 0.43 -4.62 -1.63
N LEU A 16 0.83 -3.53 -2.28
CA LEU A 16 1.32 -2.35 -1.58
C LEU A 16 0.30 -1.80 -0.58
N SER A 17 -1.01 -1.82 -0.89
CA SER A 17 -2.05 -1.33 0.02
C SER A 17 -2.49 -2.32 1.11
N LEU A 18 -2.44 -3.63 0.87
CA LEU A 18 -2.75 -4.70 1.82
C LEU A 18 -1.65 -4.81 2.88
N GLU A 19 -0.38 -4.63 2.49
CA GLU A 19 0.73 -4.46 3.44
C GLU A 19 0.53 -3.25 4.38
N GLU A 20 -0.21 -2.21 3.95
CA GLU A 20 -0.59 -1.07 4.83
C GLU A 20 -1.69 -1.41 5.82
N PHE A 21 -2.52 -2.42 5.54
CA PHE A 21 -3.76 -2.68 6.26
C PHE A 21 -3.66 -3.84 7.26
N ASP A 22 -2.84 -4.86 6.97
CA ASP A 22 -2.76 -6.07 7.79
C ASP A 22 -1.93 -5.92 9.08
N ASN A 23 -1.20 -4.82 9.27
CA ASN A 23 -0.42 -4.57 10.49
C ASN A 23 -1.16 -3.65 11.49
N VAL A 24 -2.31 -4.10 11.99
CA VAL A 24 -2.94 -3.52 13.19
C VAL A 24 -2.41 -4.21 14.45
N GLN A 25 -1.08 -4.24 14.59
CA GLN A 25 -0.31 -4.28 15.84
C GLN A 25 1.18 -4.41 15.47
N ASP A 26 1.98 -3.50 16.01
CA ASP A 26 3.45 -3.37 15.84
C ASP A 26 3.95 -2.64 14.57
N SER A 27 5.15 -2.06 14.75
CA SER A 27 5.74 -0.96 13.98
C SER A 27 5.52 -1.04 12.47
N HIS A 28 4.74 -0.10 11.94
CA HIS A 28 4.33 -0.03 10.54
C HIS A 28 5.53 0.13 9.60
N GLN A 29 5.74 -0.85 8.72
CA GLN A 29 6.44 -0.60 7.47
C GLN A 29 5.43 -0.05 6.48
N PHE A 30 5.43 1.27 6.33
CA PHE A 30 4.48 1.94 5.47
C PHE A 30 4.75 1.68 3.99
N SER A 31 3.71 1.38 3.20
CA SER A 31 3.87 1.23 1.75
C SER A 31 4.31 2.52 1.07
N ILE A 32 4.79 2.36 -0.17
CA ILE A 32 5.15 3.45 -1.08
C ILE A 32 4.04 4.52 -1.17
N LYS A 33 2.75 4.13 -1.09
CA LYS A 33 1.60 5.06 -1.16
C LYS A 33 1.46 5.91 0.10
N TYR A 34 1.62 5.34 1.29
CA TYR A 34 1.71 6.09 2.54
C TYR A 34 2.98 6.95 2.58
N GLN A 35 4.14 6.43 2.17
CA GLN A 35 5.39 7.20 2.09
C GLN A 35 5.24 8.38 1.11
N HIS A 36 4.47 8.20 0.04
CA HIS A 36 4.15 9.23 -0.94
C HIS A 36 3.19 10.29 -0.36
N LYS A 37 2.12 9.89 0.36
CA LYS A 37 1.26 10.82 1.13
C LYS A 37 2.06 11.57 2.22
N LYS A 38 2.94 10.88 2.94
CA LYS A 38 3.88 11.39 3.95
C LYS A 38 4.80 12.45 3.34
N ASN A 39 5.44 12.17 2.20
CA ASN A 39 6.36 13.09 1.52
C ASN A 39 5.66 14.30 0.86
N LYS A 40 4.44 14.12 0.36
CA LYS A 40 3.60 15.16 -0.22
C LYS A 40 3.19 16.21 0.80
N LEU A 41 2.92 15.78 2.02
CA LEU A 41 2.70 16.68 3.12
C LEU A 41 3.98 17.41 3.56
N LYS A 42 5.14 16.73 3.62
CA LYS A 42 6.44 17.37 3.93
C LYS A 42 6.67 18.62 3.07
N LYS A 43 6.34 18.55 1.77
CA LYS A 43 6.42 19.70 0.85
C LYS A 43 5.48 20.86 1.20
N ARG A 44 4.28 20.59 1.74
CA ARG A 44 3.33 21.65 2.19
C ARG A 44 3.85 22.38 3.43
N VAL A 45 4.44 21.66 4.37
CA VAL A 45 4.99 22.23 5.61
C VAL A 45 6.29 23.01 5.34
N ALA A 46 7.15 22.48 4.45
CA ALA A 46 8.41 23.15 4.08
C ALA A 46 8.21 24.41 3.21
N LYS A 47 7.18 24.45 2.34
CA LYS A 47 6.85 25.65 1.53
C LYS A 47 6.08 26.74 2.29
N LYS A 48 5.51 26.42 3.46
CA LYS A 48 4.80 27.39 4.31
C LYS A 48 5.43 27.41 5.69
N GLY A 49 6.43 28.28 5.87
CA GLY A 49 6.77 28.76 7.20
C GLY A 49 5.47 29.19 7.89
N ARG A 50 5.19 28.56 9.05
CA ARG A 50 4.06 28.81 9.98
C ARG A 50 2.76 29.19 9.26
N PHE A 51 1.80 28.27 9.15
CA PHE A 51 0.42 28.64 8.82
C PHE A 51 -0.07 29.71 9.82
N THR A 52 0.05 30.96 9.41
CA THR A 52 -0.65 32.09 10.01
C THR A 52 -2.12 31.98 9.64
N GLU A 53 -2.95 32.42 10.57
CA GLU A 53 -4.41 32.48 10.51
C GLU A 53 -4.96 32.84 9.12
N TRP A 54 -6.11 32.26 8.80
CA TRP A 54 -6.83 32.36 7.54
C TRP A 54 -6.79 33.77 6.91
N SER A 55 -6.32 33.86 5.66
CA SER A 55 -6.63 35.00 4.79
C SER A 55 -7.66 34.56 3.74
N THR A 56 -8.82 35.21 3.78
CA THR A 56 -10.09 34.92 3.09
C THR A 56 -10.11 35.18 1.58
N HIS A 57 -8.97 35.12 0.88
CA HIS A 57 -8.92 35.53 -0.53
C HIS A 57 -8.25 34.51 -1.43
N LYS A 58 -8.94 33.38 -1.66
CA LYS A 58 -8.84 32.60 -2.90
C LYS A 58 -10.24 32.12 -3.25
N ILE A 59 -10.72 32.53 -4.42
CA ILE A 59 -12.09 32.31 -4.90
C ILE A 59 -12.35 30.80 -4.93
N ALA A 60 -13.09 30.36 -3.92
CA ALA A 60 -13.55 29.01 -3.68
C ALA A 60 -15.05 29.04 -3.92
N VAL A 61 -15.56 28.22 -4.85
CA VAL A 61 -17.01 28.07 -5.02
C VAL A 61 -17.52 27.30 -3.80
N ALA A 62 -17.95 28.03 -2.77
CA ALA A 62 -18.60 27.45 -1.61
C ALA A 62 -20.06 27.12 -1.98
N ALA A 63 -20.32 25.86 -2.29
CA ALA A 63 -21.68 25.39 -2.53
C ALA A 63 -22.30 24.93 -1.21
N ILE A 64 -23.20 25.72 -0.65
CA ILE A 64 -24.02 25.36 0.53
C ILE A 64 -25.21 24.52 0.06
N PHE A 65 -25.52 23.40 0.73
CA PHE A 65 -26.67 22.55 0.38
C PHE A 65 -27.46 22.14 1.61
N ILE A 66 -28.64 22.75 1.74
CA ILE A 66 -29.59 22.53 2.83
C ILE A 66 -30.82 21.83 2.23
N ILE A 67 -30.98 20.53 2.47
CA ILE A 67 -32.27 19.86 2.26
C ILE A 67 -33.07 19.94 3.56
N VAL A 68 -34.16 20.70 3.55
CA VAL A 68 -35.18 20.70 4.61
C VAL A 68 -36.14 19.55 4.31
N ILE A 69 -35.97 18.41 4.99
CA ILE A 69 -36.98 17.34 4.95
C ILE A 69 -38.08 17.71 5.96
N PRO A 70 -39.36 17.89 5.54
CA PRO A 70 -40.44 18.13 6.47
C PRO A 70 -40.60 16.89 7.36
N THR A 71 -40.24 17.00 8.63
CA THR A 71 -40.65 16.02 9.64
C THR A 71 -41.85 16.55 10.37
N THR A 72 -42.95 15.84 10.18
CA THR A 72 -44.02 15.77 11.16
C THR A 72 -43.45 15.31 12.51
N ALA A 73 -43.67 16.16 13.52
CA ALA A 73 -43.77 15.87 14.95
C ALA A 73 -42.51 15.51 15.77
N TYR A 74 -42.17 16.45 16.67
CA TYR A 74 -41.57 16.33 18.00
C TYR A 74 -40.05 16.15 18.19
N GLY A 75 -39.45 17.18 18.82
CA GLY A 75 -38.21 17.12 19.61
C GLY A 75 -36.93 17.31 18.80
N ALA A 76 -36.18 18.39 19.09
CA ALA A 76 -34.87 18.78 18.54
C ALA A 76 -34.27 17.80 17.51
N LYS A 77 -34.61 18.02 16.23
CA LYS A 77 -34.20 17.15 15.13
C LYS A 77 -32.75 17.45 14.77
N ASN A 78 -31.87 16.46 14.92
CA ASN A 78 -30.52 16.50 14.38
C ASN A 78 -30.59 16.91 12.90
N TRP A 79 -29.83 17.92 12.52
CA TRP A 79 -29.63 18.34 11.14
C TRP A 79 -28.18 18.13 10.77
N TYR A 80 -27.97 17.78 9.50
CA TYR A 80 -26.67 17.63 8.88
C TYR A 80 -26.59 18.53 7.65
N GLU A 81 -25.49 19.25 7.48
CA GLU A 81 -25.24 20.15 6.34
C GLU A 81 -23.84 19.92 5.77
N TRP A 82 -23.80 19.74 4.46
CA TRP A 82 -22.55 19.62 3.72
C TRP A 82 -22.08 21.00 3.25
N LEU A 83 -20.94 21.45 3.78
CA LEU A 83 -20.17 22.55 3.21
C LEU A 83 -19.08 21.95 2.34
N ILE A 84 -19.07 22.34 1.06
CA ILE A 84 -18.11 21.84 0.09
C ILE A 84 -17.39 23.02 -0.53
N ASN A 85 -16.07 22.93 -0.52
CA ASN A 85 -15.19 23.84 -1.23
C ASN A 85 -14.32 23.05 -2.20
N LYS A 86 -14.46 23.33 -3.50
CA LYS A 86 -13.61 22.75 -4.53
C LYS A 86 -12.57 23.77 -5.01
N ASN A 87 -11.31 23.36 -4.97
CA ASN A 87 -10.18 24.10 -5.54
C ASN A 87 -9.38 23.15 -6.44
N LYS A 88 -9.50 23.32 -7.76
CA LYS A 88 -8.90 22.42 -8.77
C LYS A 88 -9.25 20.95 -8.49
N HIS A 89 -8.28 20.08 -8.18
CA HIS A 89 -8.49 18.67 -7.87
C HIS A 89 -8.63 18.37 -6.37
N GLU A 90 -8.63 19.39 -5.53
CA GLU A 90 -8.89 19.30 -4.09
C GLU A 90 -10.36 19.59 -3.79
N LEU A 91 -10.96 18.76 -2.95
CA LEU A 91 -12.27 18.98 -2.39
C LEU A 91 -12.19 18.96 -0.86
N THR A 92 -12.49 20.08 -0.22
CA THR A 92 -12.68 20.13 1.24
C THR A 92 -14.14 19.93 1.55
N ILE A 93 -14.43 19.00 2.45
CA ILE A 93 -15.78 18.64 2.87
C ILE A 93 -15.89 18.85 4.38
N SER A 94 -16.88 19.63 4.78
CA SER A 94 -17.30 19.76 6.17
C SER A 94 -18.74 19.27 6.30
N LEU A 95 -18.99 18.39 7.26
CA LEU A 95 -20.34 17.99 7.65
C LEU A 95 -20.66 18.62 9.00
N LYS A 96 -21.38 19.74 8.93
CA LYS A 96 -21.91 20.40 10.12
C LYS A 96 -23.11 19.63 10.64
N ASN A 97 -23.23 19.59 11.96
CA ASN A 97 -24.38 19.03 12.62
C ASN A 97 -24.62 19.68 13.99
N ASN A 98 -25.84 19.54 14.50
CA ASN A 98 -26.24 19.97 15.84
C ASN A 98 -26.58 18.77 16.75
N VAL A 99 -26.00 17.60 16.47
CA VAL A 99 -26.32 16.36 17.19
C VAL A 99 -26.00 16.55 18.67
N GLU A 100 -26.97 16.30 19.54
CA GLU A 100 -26.72 16.25 20.98
C GLU A 100 -25.78 15.07 21.30
N LYS A 101 -24.78 15.31 22.15
CA LYS A 101 -23.83 14.28 22.58
C LYS A 101 -24.57 13.20 23.37
N ASN A 102 -25.03 12.15 22.71
CA ASN A 102 -25.49 10.94 23.36
C ASN A 102 -24.28 10.09 23.76
N ASN A 103 -24.16 9.79 25.06
CA ASN A 103 -23.07 8.98 25.59
C ASN A 103 -23.25 7.47 25.32
N GLU A 104 -24.45 7.04 24.94
CA GLU A 104 -24.73 5.63 24.66
C GLU A 104 -24.10 5.21 23.32
N LYS A 105 -23.15 4.26 23.38
CA LYS A 105 -22.48 3.71 22.19
C LYS A 105 -23.33 2.59 21.62
N LYS A 106 -24.12 2.91 20.60
CA LYS A 106 -24.86 1.93 19.78
C LYS A 106 -23.97 1.31 18.72
N TYR A 107 -24.20 0.05 18.41
CA TYR A 107 -23.44 -0.71 17.42
C TYR A 107 -24.33 -1.07 16.23
N TYR A 108 -23.73 -1.08 15.04
CA TYR A 108 -24.46 -1.23 13.79
C TYR A 108 -23.78 -2.24 12.86
N GLN A 109 -24.60 -2.96 12.13
CA GLN A 109 -24.21 -3.78 11.00
C GLN A 109 -24.74 -3.18 9.70
N LEU A 110 -23.89 -3.10 8.68
CA LEU A 110 -24.23 -2.71 7.33
C LEU A 110 -25.06 -3.82 6.68
N SER A 111 -26.25 -3.46 6.19
CA SER A 111 -27.18 -4.34 5.52
C SER A 111 -27.28 -3.95 4.05
N LEU A 112 -26.88 -4.88 3.18
CA LEU A 112 -26.89 -4.75 1.72
C LEU A 112 -27.84 -5.80 1.10
N PRO A 113 -29.17 -5.58 1.14
CA PRO A 113 -30.15 -6.58 0.71
C PRO A 113 -30.17 -6.79 -0.82
N VAL A 114 -29.65 -5.83 -1.59
CA VAL A 114 -29.48 -5.94 -3.05
C VAL A 114 -28.00 -5.99 -3.37
N ILE A 115 -27.53 -7.19 -3.73
CA ILE A 115 -26.17 -7.42 -4.22
C ILE A 115 -26.28 -8.01 -5.64
N PRO A 116 -25.57 -7.44 -6.64
CA PRO A 116 -25.55 -8.01 -7.98
C PRO A 116 -25.12 -9.48 -8.00
N LYS A 117 -25.64 -10.27 -8.95
CA LYS A 117 -25.48 -11.74 -8.94
C LYS A 117 -24.02 -12.18 -9.05
N GLU A 118 -23.21 -11.38 -9.72
CA GLU A 118 -21.78 -11.55 -9.94
C GLU A 118 -20.93 -11.12 -8.73
N MET A 119 -21.54 -10.58 -7.68
CA MET A 119 -20.85 -10.13 -6.47
C MET A 119 -21.16 -10.99 -5.26
N ILE A 120 -20.25 -10.95 -4.30
CA ILE A 120 -20.41 -11.50 -2.94
C ILE A 120 -20.06 -10.42 -1.93
N GLN A 121 -20.72 -10.47 -0.77
CA GLN A 121 -20.36 -9.66 0.37
C GLN A 121 -19.41 -10.44 1.27
N GLU A 122 -18.26 -9.85 1.56
CA GLU A 122 -17.32 -10.29 2.59
C GLU A 122 -17.13 -9.12 3.55
N ASP A 123 -17.67 -9.24 4.76
CA ASP A 123 -17.72 -8.15 5.75
C ASP A 123 -18.29 -6.83 5.20
N ASN A 124 -17.44 -5.82 5.08
CA ASN A 124 -17.75 -4.49 4.57
C ASN A 124 -17.37 -4.31 3.08
N HIS A 125 -17.08 -5.41 2.39
CA HIS A 125 -16.57 -5.40 1.03
C HIS A 125 -17.59 -6.10 0.12
N LEU A 126 -17.78 -5.55 -1.08
CA LEU A 126 -18.42 -6.26 -2.18
C LEU A 126 -17.35 -6.62 -3.20
N LYS A 127 -17.18 -7.91 -3.47
CA LYS A 127 -16.17 -8.44 -4.40
C LYS A 127 -16.83 -9.14 -5.57
N TYR A 128 -16.19 -9.11 -6.74
CA TYR A 128 -16.64 -9.90 -7.88
C TYR A 128 -16.28 -11.39 -7.67
N LYS A 129 -17.23 -12.30 -7.90
CA LYS A 129 -17.06 -13.76 -7.74
C LYS A 129 -15.88 -14.34 -8.50
N ASN A 130 -15.55 -13.76 -9.66
CA ASN A 130 -14.49 -14.25 -10.54
C ASN A 130 -13.18 -13.46 -10.41
N LYS A 131 -13.14 -12.49 -9.50
CA LYS A 131 -11.96 -11.65 -9.18
C LYS A 131 -11.90 -11.52 -7.66
N ALA A 132 -11.57 -12.63 -6.99
CA ALA A 132 -11.61 -12.75 -5.53
C ALA A 132 -10.71 -11.72 -4.80
N ASN A 133 -9.74 -11.15 -5.52
CA ASN A 133 -8.81 -10.13 -5.04
C ASN A 133 -9.11 -8.75 -5.63
N GLU A 134 -10.32 -8.45 -6.12
CA GLU A 134 -10.67 -7.10 -6.56
C GLU A 134 -11.97 -6.64 -5.89
N ASP A 135 -11.84 -5.74 -4.93
CA ASP A 135 -12.98 -5.08 -4.30
C ASP A 135 -13.71 -4.18 -5.31
N SER A 136 -15.01 -4.43 -5.48
CA SER A 136 -15.88 -3.57 -6.28
C SER A 136 -16.38 -2.36 -5.50
N ILE A 137 -16.69 -2.56 -4.20
CA ILE A 137 -16.99 -1.48 -3.25
C ILE A 137 -16.40 -1.85 -1.89
N ILE A 138 -15.75 -0.89 -1.25
CA ILE A 138 -15.32 -0.96 0.15
C ILE A 138 -16.14 0.04 0.97
N PHE A 139 -16.79 -0.41 2.04
CA PHE A 139 -17.58 0.42 2.94
C PHE A 139 -16.86 0.70 4.26
N ASN A 140 -16.81 1.97 4.68
CA ASN A 140 -16.39 2.37 6.02
C ASN A 140 -17.54 3.06 6.75
N LEU A 141 -17.72 2.71 8.02
CA LEU A 141 -18.73 3.32 8.89
C LEU A 141 -18.07 4.29 9.86
N TRP A 142 -18.58 5.52 9.89
CA TRP A 142 -18.01 6.56 10.74
C TRP A 142 -19.04 7.14 11.68
N ARG A 143 -18.70 7.24 12.96
CA ARG A 143 -19.57 7.87 13.94
C ARG A 143 -19.50 9.39 13.86
N ILE A 144 -20.67 10.04 13.90
CA ILE A 144 -20.81 11.50 13.81
C ILE A 144 -21.46 12.03 15.09
N ARG A 145 -20.67 12.64 15.97
CA ARG A 145 -21.06 13.26 17.25
C ARG A 145 -20.75 14.76 17.32
N LYS A 146 -19.97 15.29 16.38
CA LYS A 146 -19.62 16.70 16.19
C LYS A 146 -19.34 16.95 14.70
N GLU A 147 -19.06 18.20 14.36
CA GLU A 147 -18.65 18.57 13.00
C GLU A 147 -17.40 17.80 12.55
N ILE A 148 -17.48 17.18 11.38
CA ILE A 148 -16.34 16.48 10.76
C ILE A 148 -15.84 17.27 9.55
N ASN A 149 -14.53 17.30 9.38
CA ASN A 149 -13.83 18.02 8.32
C ASN A 149 -12.78 17.11 7.69
N PHE A 150 -12.81 16.95 6.37
CA PHE A 150 -11.83 16.13 5.67
C PHE A 150 -11.56 16.65 4.25
N GLN A 151 -10.47 16.16 3.67
CA GLN A 151 -9.97 16.57 2.37
C GLN A 151 -9.90 15.38 1.42
N GLU A 152 -10.42 15.58 0.21
CA GLU A 152 -10.39 14.62 -0.88
C GLU A 152 -9.53 15.15 -2.02
N LEU A 153 -8.44 14.43 -2.32
CA LEU A 153 -7.53 14.74 -3.42
C LEU A 153 -7.97 14.04 -4.71
N PHE A 154 -7.38 14.47 -5.83
CA PHE A 154 -7.62 13.90 -7.15
C PHE A 154 -9.11 13.89 -7.50
N THR A 155 -9.85 14.94 -7.14
CA THR A 155 -11.30 15.02 -7.34
C THR A 155 -11.62 15.83 -8.61
N GLU A 156 -12.15 15.17 -9.62
CA GLU A 156 -12.62 15.82 -10.86
C GLU A 156 -13.93 16.55 -10.68
N SER A 157 -14.90 15.92 -10.02
CA SER A 157 -16.22 16.49 -9.82
C SER A 157 -16.91 15.88 -8.61
N TYR A 158 -18.00 16.50 -8.20
CA TYR A 158 -18.87 15.98 -7.16
C TYR A 158 -20.33 16.22 -7.53
N GLU A 159 -21.20 15.34 -7.09
CA GLU A 159 -22.65 15.45 -7.21
C GLU A 159 -23.27 15.33 -5.82
N LYS A 160 -24.20 16.22 -5.49
CA LYS A 160 -25.02 16.11 -4.28
C LYS A 160 -26.33 15.43 -4.65
N LYS A 161 -26.72 14.41 -3.90
CA LYS A 161 -27.91 13.61 -4.19
C LYS A 161 -28.62 13.21 -2.91
N ASN A 162 -29.94 13.06 -2.98
CA ASN A 162 -30.68 12.34 -1.95
C ASN A 162 -30.87 10.89 -2.43
N ILE A 163 -30.39 9.93 -1.64
CA ILE A 163 -30.48 8.50 -1.97
C ILE A 163 -31.33 7.86 -0.87
N SER A 164 -32.53 7.40 -1.21
CA SER A 164 -33.48 6.79 -0.27
C SER A 164 -33.75 7.61 1.01
N GLY A 165 -33.78 8.94 0.91
CA GLY A 165 -33.97 9.83 2.05
C GLY A 165 -32.67 10.29 2.73
N HIS A 166 -31.53 9.67 2.41
CA HIS A 166 -30.22 10.01 2.96
C HIS A 166 -29.53 11.10 2.16
N LYS A 167 -28.90 12.05 2.86
CA LYS A 167 -28.11 13.12 2.22
C LYS A 167 -26.77 12.54 1.79
N SER A 168 -26.48 12.60 0.49
CA SER A 168 -25.30 11.96 -0.08
C SER A 168 -24.49 12.88 -0.97
N ILE A 169 -23.19 12.63 -1.04
CA ILE A 169 -22.26 13.21 -2.00
C ILE A 169 -21.59 12.06 -2.75
N ILE A 170 -21.62 12.10 -4.07
CA ILE A 170 -20.86 11.21 -4.95
C ILE A 170 -19.70 12.00 -5.52
N LEU A 171 -18.47 11.58 -5.25
CA LEU A 171 -17.25 12.14 -5.79
C LEU A 171 -16.82 11.33 -7.01
N LYS A 172 -16.41 12.02 -8.07
CA LYS A 172 -15.68 11.43 -9.18
C LYS A 172 -14.21 11.82 -9.06
N LYS A 173 -13.33 10.83 -9.01
CA LYS A 173 -11.89 11.01 -8.99
C LYS A 173 -11.36 11.18 -10.42
N ALA A 174 -10.20 11.82 -10.52
CA ALA A 174 -9.40 11.83 -11.72
C ALA A 174 -9.11 10.39 -12.14
N ASP A 175 -9.06 10.17 -13.46
CA ASP A 175 -8.68 8.88 -13.99
C ASP A 175 -7.18 8.66 -13.76
N GLU A 176 -6.86 8.08 -12.60
CA GLU A 176 -5.50 7.79 -12.17
C GLU A 176 -5.17 6.34 -12.51
N GLU A 177 -4.09 6.12 -13.25
CA GLU A 177 -3.67 4.78 -13.72
C GLU A 177 -3.55 3.77 -12.57
N PHE A 178 -3.09 4.24 -11.41
CA PHE A 178 -2.78 3.40 -10.25
C PHE A 178 -3.95 3.20 -9.29
N SER A 179 -5.16 3.62 -9.66
CA SER A 179 -6.32 3.46 -8.80
C SER A 179 -7.42 2.69 -9.50
N ASN A 180 -7.79 1.56 -8.92
CA ASN A 180 -8.92 0.75 -9.38
C ASN A 180 -10.24 1.43 -9.00
N PHE A 181 -10.20 2.48 -8.19
CA PHE A 181 -11.35 3.20 -7.67
C PHE A 181 -11.39 4.59 -8.28
N ASN A 182 -12.54 4.99 -8.81
CA ASN A 182 -12.73 6.33 -9.37
C ASN A 182 -13.87 7.11 -8.73
N ARG A 183 -14.52 6.53 -7.72
CA ARG A 183 -15.65 7.16 -7.05
C ARG A 183 -15.57 6.94 -5.55
N THR A 184 -16.03 7.94 -4.82
CA THR A 184 -16.22 7.88 -3.37
C THR A 184 -17.61 8.42 -3.04
N VAL A 185 -18.40 7.70 -2.28
CA VAL A 185 -19.74 8.12 -1.86
C VAL A 185 -19.76 8.34 -0.36
N TYR A 186 -20.27 9.48 0.07
CA TYR A 186 -20.56 9.81 1.45
C TYR A 186 -22.07 9.86 1.64
N MET A 187 -22.63 9.06 2.54
CA MET A 187 -24.08 8.98 2.79
C MET A 187 -24.36 9.06 4.30
N VAL A 188 -25.20 10.03 4.71
CA VAL A 188 -25.54 10.24 6.12
C VAL A 188 -26.78 9.45 6.54
N PHE A 189 -26.61 8.60 7.54
CA PHE A 189 -27.67 7.92 8.27
C PHE A 189 -28.03 8.73 9.51
N ASP A 190 -28.88 9.75 9.31
CA ASP A 190 -29.16 10.80 10.31
C ASP A 190 -29.64 10.24 11.66
N LYS A 191 -30.46 9.18 11.65
CA LYS A 191 -31.04 8.57 12.85
C LYS A 191 -29.99 7.82 13.66
N GLU A 192 -29.12 7.09 12.98
CA GLU A 192 -28.06 6.26 13.53
C GLU A 192 -26.81 7.06 13.88
N GLN A 193 -26.72 8.30 13.37
CA GLN A 193 -25.56 9.20 13.52
C GLN A 193 -24.28 8.58 12.93
N ILE A 194 -24.43 7.93 11.78
CA ILE A 194 -23.36 7.26 11.04
C ILE A 194 -23.21 7.89 9.66
N LEU A 195 -21.97 8.13 9.24
CA LEU A 195 -21.60 8.43 7.86
C LEU A 195 -21.07 7.14 7.24
N VAL A 196 -21.71 6.70 6.16
CA VAL A 196 -21.21 5.61 5.32
C VAL A 196 -20.34 6.21 4.23
N GLU A 197 -19.09 5.77 4.16
CA GLU A 197 -18.15 6.04 3.08
C GLU A 197 -18.07 4.78 2.21
N ALA A 198 -18.36 4.89 0.91
CA ALA A 198 -18.20 3.80 -0.05
C ALA A 198 -17.15 4.19 -1.10
N THR A 199 -16.06 3.42 -1.18
CA THR A 199 -15.03 3.59 -2.22
C THR A 199 -15.34 2.60 -3.35
N VAL A 200 -15.53 3.09 -4.57
CA VAL A 200 -16.19 2.34 -5.65
C VAL A 200 -15.25 2.18 -6.86
N SER A 201 -15.13 0.93 -7.31
CA SER A 201 -14.28 0.52 -8.42
C SER A 201 -14.68 1.20 -9.73
N LYS A 202 -13.72 1.45 -10.61
CA LYS A 202 -13.90 1.93 -12.00
C LYS A 202 -14.85 1.05 -12.80
N ASN A 203 -14.85 -0.25 -12.53
CA ASN A 203 -15.59 -1.25 -13.29
C ASN A 203 -17.10 -1.28 -12.98
N MET A 204 -17.55 -0.65 -11.89
CA MET A 204 -18.96 -0.64 -11.50
C MET A 204 -19.77 0.41 -12.29
N THR A 205 -20.96 0.07 -12.78
CA THR A 205 -21.81 1.08 -13.43
C THR A 205 -22.50 1.99 -12.41
N ASN A 206 -22.91 3.20 -12.84
CA ASN A 206 -23.66 4.10 -11.95
C ASN A 206 -25.01 3.51 -11.54
N ASP A 207 -25.68 2.77 -12.42
CA ASP A 207 -26.99 2.16 -12.13
C ASP A 207 -26.90 1.04 -11.11
N GLU A 208 -25.85 0.20 -11.18
CA GLU A 208 -25.57 -0.83 -10.17
C GLU A 208 -25.25 -0.20 -8.82
N LEU A 209 -24.35 0.80 -8.81
CA LEU A 209 -24.00 1.54 -7.61
C LEU A 209 -25.25 2.13 -6.94
N LEU A 210 -26.10 2.82 -7.71
CA LEU A 210 -27.30 3.44 -7.17
C LEU A 210 -28.27 2.41 -6.59
N LYS A 211 -28.50 1.26 -7.25
CA LYS A 211 -29.36 0.19 -6.71
C LYS A 211 -28.86 -0.35 -5.36
N ILE A 212 -27.54 -0.55 -5.24
CA ILE A 212 -26.92 -1.00 -3.98
C ILE A 212 -27.15 0.05 -2.89
N LEU A 213 -26.80 1.32 -3.18
CA LEU A 213 -26.90 2.44 -2.26
C LEU A 213 -28.35 2.74 -1.83
N GLU A 214 -29.32 2.63 -2.74
CA GLU A 214 -30.74 2.82 -2.45
C GLU A 214 -31.31 1.77 -1.50
N SER A 215 -30.73 0.57 -1.51
CA SER A 215 -31.12 -0.55 -0.65
C SER A 215 -30.34 -0.61 0.67
N THR A 216 -29.26 0.17 0.78
CA THR A 216 -28.34 0.14 1.91
C THR A 216 -29.03 0.63 3.18
N SER A 217 -28.83 -0.10 4.28
CA SER A 217 -29.38 0.25 5.59
C SER A 217 -28.43 -0.13 6.72
N LEU A 218 -28.66 0.41 7.91
CA LEU A 218 -27.94 0.05 9.13
C LEU A 218 -28.89 -0.65 10.10
N LYS A 219 -28.46 -1.79 10.62
CA LYS A 219 -29.20 -2.56 11.62
C LYS A 219 -28.49 -2.42 12.97
N GLU A 220 -29.20 -2.00 14.00
CA GLU A 220 -28.68 -1.99 15.37
C GLU A 220 -28.47 -3.42 15.85
N VAL A 221 -27.28 -3.72 16.37
CA VAL A 221 -26.83 -5.07 16.77
C VAL A 221 -25.99 -5.02 18.05
N SER A 222 -25.59 -6.20 18.56
CA SER A 222 -24.59 -6.30 19.63
C SER A 222 -23.21 -5.81 19.17
N LYS A 223 -22.27 -5.61 20.10
CA LYS A 223 -20.89 -5.20 19.75
C LYS A 223 -20.19 -6.27 18.93
N GLU A 224 -20.41 -7.53 19.28
CA GLU A 224 -19.76 -8.71 18.70
C GLU A 224 -20.19 -8.95 17.25
N GLU A 225 -21.41 -8.55 16.89
CA GLU A 225 -21.98 -8.70 15.55
C GLU A 225 -21.81 -7.43 14.69
N SER A 226 -21.23 -6.36 15.27
CA SER A 226 -21.14 -5.08 14.60
C SER A 226 -19.98 -4.99 13.64
N ASN A 227 -20.17 -4.26 12.55
CA ASN A 227 -19.04 -3.86 11.73
C ASN A 227 -18.15 -2.89 12.51
N TYR A 228 -16.87 -2.80 12.13
CA TYR A 228 -16.00 -1.79 12.70
C TYR A 228 -16.53 -0.39 12.36
N ILE A 229 -16.75 0.42 13.39
CA ILE A 229 -17.20 1.80 13.27
C ILE A 229 -16.07 2.69 13.77
N PHE A 230 -15.48 3.44 12.85
CA PHE A 230 -14.47 4.43 13.16
C PHE A 230 -15.10 5.55 14.00
N ASP A 231 -14.36 5.99 15.02
CA ASP A 231 -14.77 7.13 15.82
C ASP A 231 -14.13 8.41 15.24
N GLU A 232 -14.61 9.58 15.65
CA GLU A 232 -14.17 10.88 15.10
C GLU A 232 -12.68 11.15 15.29
N GLY A 233 -12.11 10.63 16.38
CA GLY A 233 -10.66 10.71 16.61
C GLY A 233 -9.87 10.03 15.50
N ASP A 234 -10.45 9.07 14.78
CA ASP A 234 -9.81 8.38 13.66
C ASP A 234 -9.87 9.22 12.38
N PHE A 235 -10.90 10.05 12.19
CA PHE A 235 -10.90 11.12 11.18
C PHE A 235 -9.82 12.15 11.47
N GLU A 236 -9.72 12.60 12.72
CA GLU A 236 -8.71 13.59 13.13
C GLU A 236 -7.29 13.02 12.99
N LYS A 237 -7.06 11.74 13.31
CA LYS A 237 -5.77 11.06 13.02
C LYS A 237 -5.48 10.98 11.53
N ARG A 238 -6.46 10.67 10.68
CA ARG A 238 -6.31 10.76 9.20
C ARG A 238 -5.75 12.13 8.77
N VAL A 239 -6.19 13.21 9.43
CA VAL A 239 -5.75 14.58 9.18
C VAL A 239 -4.43 14.91 9.90
N VAL A 240 -4.18 14.40 11.11
CA VAL A 240 -3.00 14.71 11.93
C VAL A 240 -1.77 13.89 11.54
N ASP A 241 -1.91 12.62 11.19
CA ASP A 241 -0.82 11.83 10.55
C ASP A 241 -0.47 12.41 9.19
N SER A 242 -1.46 13.04 8.54
CA SER A 242 -1.24 13.92 7.40
C SER A 242 -0.82 15.35 7.77
N ASN A 243 -0.43 15.69 9.00
CA ASN A 243 0.10 17.02 9.37
C ASN A 243 1.37 16.97 10.25
N SER A 244 1.69 15.82 10.85
CA SER A 244 2.75 15.64 11.86
C SER A 244 4.03 15.00 11.32
N VAL A 245 4.26 15.05 10.01
CA VAL A 245 5.47 14.47 9.43
C VAL A 245 6.65 15.42 9.65
N LYS A 246 7.38 15.22 10.74
CA LYS A 246 8.78 15.67 10.78
C LYS A 246 9.51 15.00 9.61
N GLU A 247 10.32 15.76 8.87
CA GLU A 247 11.29 15.20 7.95
C GLU A 247 12.24 14.32 8.76
N GLU A 248 11.93 13.02 8.85
CA GLU A 248 12.93 12.03 9.20
C GLU A 248 13.97 12.07 8.08
N LEU A 249 15.13 12.61 8.43
CA LEU A 249 16.33 12.53 7.61
C LEU A 249 16.68 11.05 7.50
N VAL A 250 16.30 10.43 6.37
CA VAL A 250 16.78 9.10 6.01
C VAL A 250 18.29 9.18 5.92
N LYS A 251 18.97 8.50 6.83
CA LYS A 251 20.44 8.46 6.84
C LYS A 251 20.90 7.43 5.80
N GLY A 252 21.59 7.92 4.77
CA GLY A 252 22.31 7.04 3.84
C GLY A 252 23.40 6.23 4.56
N LEU A 253 23.68 5.03 4.05
CA LEU A 253 24.72 4.14 4.54
C LEU A 253 26.09 4.65 4.11
N PRO A 254 27.02 4.97 5.03
CA PRO A 254 28.39 5.33 4.67
C PRO A 254 29.05 4.22 3.85
N LYS A 255 29.81 4.56 2.80
CA LYS A 255 30.57 3.57 2.03
C LYS A 255 31.57 2.79 2.88
N SER A 256 32.07 3.39 3.95
CA SER A 256 32.98 2.77 4.92
C SER A 256 32.23 2.08 6.07
N SER A 257 30.92 1.81 5.94
CA SER A 257 30.15 1.17 6.99
C SER A 257 30.67 -0.24 7.25
N LYS A 258 30.91 -0.55 8.53
CA LYS A 258 31.24 -1.91 8.99
C LYS A 258 30.13 -2.95 8.76
N ASN A 259 28.94 -2.47 8.41
CA ASN A 259 27.79 -3.32 8.12
C ASN A 259 27.58 -3.52 6.61
N LEU A 260 28.43 -2.94 5.76
CA LEU A 260 28.45 -3.19 4.33
C LEU A 260 29.53 -4.22 4.01
N TYR A 261 29.14 -5.32 3.37
CA TYR A 261 30.01 -6.42 2.97
C TYR A 261 30.01 -6.55 1.45
N LEU A 262 31.13 -6.95 0.87
CA LEU A 262 31.21 -7.38 -0.52
C LEU A 262 30.64 -8.80 -0.68
N SER A 263 30.23 -9.16 -1.89
CA SER A 263 29.60 -10.46 -2.19
C SER A 263 30.46 -11.68 -1.87
N ASP A 264 31.79 -11.56 -1.85
CA ASP A 264 32.72 -12.65 -1.54
C ASP A 264 33.09 -12.75 -0.05
N GLU A 265 32.68 -11.75 0.74
CA GLU A 265 32.95 -11.70 2.17
C GLU A 265 32.02 -12.62 2.98
N LYS A 266 32.54 -13.05 4.14
CA LYS A 266 31.81 -13.87 5.10
C LYS A 266 31.30 -13.01 6.24
N ILE A 267 29.98 -13.04 6.44
CA ILE A 267 29.32 -12.36 7.55
C ILE A 267 29.29 -13.30 8.76
N THR A 268 29.64 -12.79 9.95
CA THR A 268 29.38 -13.49 11.22
C THR A 268 28.43 -12.66 12.06
N TYR A 269 27.24 -13.20 12.30
CA TYR A 269 26.20 -12.56 13.09
C TYR A 269 26.09 -13.19 14.48
N HIS A 270 25.76 -12.37 15.47
CA HIS A 270 25.57 -12.80 16.86
C HIS A 270 24.31 -12.16 17.44
N ASN A 271 23.23 -12.93 17.51
CA ASN A 271 22.07 -12.56 18.33
C ASN A 271 22.38 -12.86 19.79
N LYS A 272 22.69 -11.80 20.55
CA LYS A 272 23.00 -11.91 21.99
C LYS A 272 21.79 -12.34 22.81
N GLN A 273 20.58 -11.94 22.43
CA GLN A 273 19.34 -12.25 23.16
C GLN A 273 19.00 -13.74 23.07
N LYS A 274 19.00 -14.30 21.85
CA LYS A 274 18.75 -15.73 21.61
C LYS A 274 19.99 -16.61 21.84
N LYS A 275 21.16 -16.01 22.14
CA LYS A 275 22.47 -16.68 22.24
C LYS A 275 22.81 -17.50 20.98
N GLN A 276 22.41 -16.98 19.82
CA GLN A 276 22.65 -17.60 18.53
C GLN A 276 23.83 -16.92 17.84
N LYS A 277 24.69 -17.72 17.23
CA LYS A 277 25.80 -17.25 16.41
C LYS A 277 25.74 -17.98 15.10
N LEU A 278 25.79 -17.23 14.00
CA LEU A 278 25.65 -17.77 12.65
C LEU A 278 26.65 -17.11 11.70
N SER A 279 26.98 -17.83 10.65
CA SER A 279 27.90 -17.40 9.61
C SER A 279 27.18 -17.50 8.28
N PHE A 280 27.14 -16.41 7.52
CA PHE A 280 26.56 -16.38 6.19
C PHE A 280 27.65 -16.08 5.17
N LYS A 281 27.62 -16.78 4.04
CA LYS A 281 28.49 -16.52 2.90
C LYS A 281 27.68 -16.65 1.62
N LEU A 282 27.76 -15.64 0.76
CA LEU A 282 27.28 -15.76 -0.60
C LEU A 282 28.38 -16.44 -1.44
N ASN A 283 28.04 -17.57 -2.05
CA ASN A 283 28.99 -18.41 -2.76
C ASN A 283 29.05 -18.11 -4.24
N LYS A 284 27.91 -17.73 -4.83
CA LYS A 284 27.77 -17.51 -6.27
C LYS A 284 26.61 -16.59 -6.57
N ILE A 285 26.80 -15.74 -7.57
CA ILE A 285 25.78 -14.89 -8.19
C ILE A 285 25.77 -15.25 -9.68
N GLU A 286 24.59 -15.51 -10.24
CA GLU A 286 24.39 -15.75 -11.66
C GLU A 286 23.29 -14.83 -12.18
N VAL A 287 23.57 -14.15 -13.29
CA VAL A 287 22.58 -13.35 -14.01
C VAL A 287 22.09 -14.17 -15.19
N LEU A 288 20.80 -14.52 -15.18
CA LEU A 288 20.21 -15.42 -16.16
C LEU A 288 19.21 -14.66 -17.05
N ASP A 289 19.37 -14.80 -18.36
CA ASP A 289 18.35 -14.42 -19.34
C ASP A 289 17.26 -15.50 -19.51
N ASN A 290 17.50 -16.71 -19.02
CA ASN A 290 16.58 -17.84 -19.16
C ASN A 290 16.55 -18.69 -17.88
N ILE A 291 15.35 -18.85 -17.32
CA ILE A 291 15.14 -19.55 -16.04
C ILE A 291 14.92 -21.05 -16.19
N LYS A 292 14.80 -21.59 -17.41
CA LYS A 292 14.62 -23.04 -17.64
C LYS A 292 15.79 -23.87 -17.13
N ARG A 293 16.98 -23.26 -17.01
CA ARG A 293 18.17 -23.88 -16.40
C ARG A 293 18.03 -24.05 -14.88
N VAL A 294 17.12 -23.30 -14.23
CA VAL A 294 16.77 -23.45 -12.82
C VAL A 294 15.67 -24.52 -12.76
N LEU A 295 16.08 -25.76 -12.53
CA LEU A 295 15.38 -26.99 -12.96
C LEU A 295 14.04 -27.29 -12.25
N ASP A 296 13.76 -26.71 -11.09
CA ASP A 296 12.55 -27.04 -10.33
C ASP A 296 11.61 -25.84 -10.25
N GLN A 297 10.64 -25.81 -11.17
CA GLN A 297 9.60 -24.78 -11.20
C GLN A 297 8.75 -24.74 -9.93
N LYS A 298 8.74 -25.82 -9.12
CA LYS A 298 8.01 -25.86 -7.84
C LYS A 298 8.64 -24.97 -6.76
N GLN A 299 9.89 -24.57 -6.96
CA GLN A 299 10.64 -23.70 -6.03
C GLN A 299 10.42 -22.22 -6.31
N PHE A 300 9.77 -21.87 -7.42
CA PHE A 300 9.37 -20.50 -7.68
C PHE A 300 8.13 -20.15 -6.87
N ASN A 301 8.09 -18.91 -6.40
CA ASN A 301 6.88 -18.32 -5.88
C ASN A 301 5.83 -18.23 -7.01
N PRO A 302 4.64 -18.85 -6.85
CA PRO A 302 3.62 -18.89 -7.91
C PRO A 302 3.16 -17.50 -8.34
N GLU A 303 2.99 -16.57 -7.41
CA GLU A 303 2.58 -15.20 -7.70
C GLU A 303 3.64 -14.45 -8.51
N SER A 304 4.91 -14.75 -8.25
CA SER A 304 6.02 -14.13 -8.96
C SER A 304 6.10 -14.60 -10.41
N LEU A 305 5.85 -15.89 -10.65
CA LEU A 305 5.72 -16.43 -12.01
C LEU A 305 4.47 -15.90 -12.72
N GLU A 306 3.34 -15.77 -12.02
CA GLU A 306 2.12 -15.19 -12.58
C GLU A 306 2.37 -13.74 -13.01
N HIS A 307 2.98 -12.93 -12.15
CA HIS A 307 3.36 -11.54 -12.42
C HIS A 307 4.15 -11.38 -13.71
N VAL A 308 5.29 -12.08 -13.84
CA VAL A 308 6.15 -11.95 -15.03
C VAL A 308 5.53 -12.57 -16.29
N ARG A 309 4.69 -13.61 -16.17
CA ARG A 309 4.00 -14.20 -17.33
C ARG A 309 2.89 -13.31 -17.84
N ALA A 310 2.09 -12.75 -16.93
CA ALA A 310 0.96 -11.90 -17.29
C ALA A 310 1.44 -10.57 -17.93
N LEU A 311 2.66 -10.14 -17.62
CA LEU A 311 3.36 -9.02 -18.28
C LEU A 311 4.11 -9.42 -19.56
N ASN A 312 3.97 -10.67 -20.01
CA ASN A 312 4.69 -11.25 -21.16
C ASN A 312 6.23 -11.15 -21.07
N MET A 313 6.77 -10.96 -19.86
CA MET A 313 8.21 -10.91 -19.60
C MET A 313 8.83 -12.31 -19.64
N LEU A 314 8.05 -13.36 -19.41
CA LEU A 314 8.51 -14.75 -19.37
C LEU A 314 7.73 -15.61 -20.37
N ASP A 315 8.44 -16.24 -21.31
CA ASP A 315 7.83 -17.16 -22.27
C ASP A 315 7.77 -18.62 -21.77
N GLU A 316 7.12 -19.48 -22.56
CA GLU A 316 6.99 -20.92 -22.30
C GLU A 316 8.33 -21.66 -22.30
N ASN A 317 9.37 -21.10 -22.93
CA ASN A 317 10.73 -21.64 -22.95
C ASN A 317 11.57 -21.17 -21.77
N GLY A 318 10.99 -20.39 -20.85
CA GLY A 318 11.68 -19.79 -19.71
C GLY A 318 12.57 -18.61 -20.09
N GLN A 319 12.45 -18.06 -21.30
CA GLN A 319 13.20 -16.90 -21.76
C GLN A 319 12.58 -15.62 -21.21
N LEU A 320 13.45 -14.74 -20.70
CA LEU A 320 13.08 -13.39 -20.29
C LEU A 320 13.13 -12.43 -21.48
N ASN A 321 11.99 -11.84 -21.79
CA ASN A 321 11.75 -10.96 -22.93
C ASN A 321 11.63 -9.51 -22.49
N GLU A 322 11.97 -8.59 -23.38
CA GLU A 322 11.78 -7.16 -23.18
C GLU A 322 10.31 -6.82 -22.98
N TYR A 323 10.07 -5.83 -22.13
CA TYR A 323 8.74 -5.29 -21.88
C TYR A 323 8.79 -3.76 -21.89
N LYS A 324 7.63 -3.14 -22.09
CA LYS A 324 7.49 -1.68 -22.05
C LYS A 324 7.24 -1.23 -20.62
N GLN A 325 8.10 -0.34 -20.11
CA GLN A 325 7.94 0.33 -18.84
C GLN A 325 7.62 1.81 -19.07
N THR A 326 6.56 2.28 -18.42
CA THR A 326 6.15 3.67 -18.39
C THR A 326 6.63 4.32 -17.11
N VAL A 327 7.23 5.51 -17.23
CA VAL A 327 7.64 6.35 -16.11
C VAL A 327 6.62 7.45 -15.93
N TYR A 328 6.06 7.55 -14.73
CA TYR A 328 5.10 8.55 -14.36
C TYR A 328 5.72 9.55 -13.41
N GLU A 329 5.55 10.84 -13.68
CA GLU A 329 5.75 11.89 -12.69
C GLU A 329 4.48 12.02 -11.83
N LEU A 330 4.66 11.91 -10.52
CA LEU A 330 3.57 11.86 -9.56
C LEU A 330 3.12 13.28 -9.18
N GLY A 331 1.85 13.56 -9.44
CA GLY A 331 1.18 14.81 -9.14
C GLY A 331 0.72 14.95 -7.69
N ASP A 332 0.49 16.19 -7.27
CA ASP A 332 0.01 16.50 -5.93
C ASP A 332 -1.52 16.35 -5.79
N GLY A 333 -2.23 15.95 -6.83
CA GLY A 333 -3.68 15.72 -6.80
C GLY A 333 -4.49 16.96 -6.42
N VAL A 334 -3.89 18.16 -6.47
CA VAL A 334 -4.53 19.46 -6.28
C VAL A 334 -4.27 20.32 -7.52
N ASP A 335 -3.01 20.66 -7.74
CA ASP A 335 -2.52 21.47 -8.84
C ASP A 335 -2.15 20.60 -10.04
N GLU A 336 -1.61 19.40 -9.80
CA GLU A 336 -1.14 18.49 -10.84
C GLU A 336 -1.62 17.04 -10.61
N LEU A 337 -2.08 16.40 -11.68
CA LEU A 337 -2.33 14.95 -11.73
C LEU A 337 -1.06 14.21 -12.11
N ASN A 338 -1.08 12.88 -12.00
CA ASN A 338 0.02 12.05 -12.46
C ASN A 338 0.18 12.16 -13.99
N LYS A 339 1.41 12.18 -14.49
CA LYS A 339 1.71 12.36 -15.91
C LYS A 339 2.70 11.30 -16.38
N VAL A 340 2.46 10.71 -17.54
CA VAL A 340 3.49 9.94 -18.23
C VAL A 340 4.58 10.91 -18.70
N VAL A 341 5.82 10.64 -18.32
CA VAL A 341 6.98 11.46 -18.71
C VAL A 341 7.96 10.72 -19.61
N GLU A 342 7.91 9.39 -19.64
CA GLU A 342 8.79 8.55 -20.44
C GLU A 342 8.17 7.16 -20.65
N GLU A 343 8.45 6.54 -21.80
CA GLU A 343 8.21 5.13 -22.06
C GLU A 343 9.53 4.53 -22.56
N LYS A 344 9.92 3.38 -22.01
CA LYS A 344 11.18 2.70 -22.36
C LYS A 344 10.99 1.19 -22.43
N GLU A 345 11.82 0.55 -23.25
CA GLU A 345 11.91 -0.92 -23.30
C GLU A 345 12.99 -1.39 -22.34
N ILE A 346 12.63 -2.34 -21.47
CA ILE A 346 13.51 -2.89 -20.44
C ILE A 346 13.54 -4.39 -20.57
N LYS A 347 14.74 -4.96 -20.46
CA LYS A 347 14.93 -6.40 -20.41
C LYS A 347 15.02 -6.87 -18.95
N PRO A 348 14.16 -7.81 -18.50
CA PRO A 348 14.30 -8.41 -17.20
C PRO A 348 15.42 -9.45 -17.19
N LYS A 349 16.01 -9.65 -16.01
CA LYS A 349 16.99 -10.68 -15.68
C LYS A 349 16.53 -11.44 -14.46
N PHE A 350 17.02 -12.66 -14.31
CA PHE A 350 16.84 -13.42 -13.08
C PHE A 350 18.18 -13.57 -12.38
N ILE A 351 18.28 -13.01 -11.17
CA ILE A 351 19.45 -13.13 -10.31
C ILE A 351 19.31 -14.40 -9.50
N TYR A 352 20.17 -15.38 -9.77
CA TYR A 352 20.21 -16.64 -9.06
C TYR A 352 21.41 -16.67 -8.11
N LEU A 353 21.12 -16.84 -6.83
CA LEU A 353 22.07 -16.73 -5.72
C LEU A 353 22.23 -18.09 -5.06
N THR A 354 23.47 -18.47 -4.78
CA THR A 354 23.77 -19.64 -3.93
C THR A 354 24.48 -19.15 -2.68
N ALA A 355 23.94 -19.44 -1.50
CA ALA A 355 24.54 -19.06 -0.24
C ALA A 355 24.69 -20.25 0.71
N SER A 356 25.62 -20.14 1.65
CA SER A 356 25.77 -21.06 2.76
C SER A 356 25.57 -20.35 4.09
N VAL A 357 24.84 -21.00 4.99
CA VAL A 357 24.65 -20.57 6.36
C VAL A 357 25.11 -21.66 7.32
N THR A 358 25.96 -21.29 8.27
CA THR A 358 26.50 -22.19 9.31
C THR A 358 25.99 -21.77 10.67
N ASN A 359 25.38 -22.69 11.41
CA ASN A 359 25.03 -22.47 12.81
C ASN A 359 26.29 -22.66 13.69
N LEU A 360 26.87 -21.55 14.15
CA LEU A 360 28.05 -21.57 15.00
C LEU A 360 27.72 -21.75 16.49
N SER A 361 26.44 -21.78 16.85
CA SER A 361 25.98 -21.99 18.23
C SER A 361 25.94 -23.47 18.61
N ASN A 362 25.44 -23.76 19.81
CA ASN A 362 25.23 -25.11 20.34
C ASN A 362 23.75 -25.49 20.43
N LYS A 363 22.85 -24.70 19.84
CA LYS A 363 21.41 -24.94 19.82
C LYS A 363 20.89 -24.94 18.39
N THR A 364 19.90 -25.76 18.11
CA THR A 364 19.15 -25.72 16.85
C THR A 364 18.53 -24.33 16.66
N ILE A 365 18.69 -23.77 15.47
CA ILE A 365 18.02 -22.53 15.05
C ILE A 365 16.85 -22.96 14.16
N LYS A 366 15.64 -22.52 14.51
CA LYS A 366 14.41 -22.77 13.74
C LYS A 366 13.91 -21.45 13.16
N ASP A 367 13.11 -21.55 12.10
CA ASP A 367 12.44 -20.45 11.44
C ASP A 367 13.41 -19.32 11.05
N LEU A 368 14.61 -19.71 10.60
CA LEU A 368 15.63 -18.76 10.20
C LEU A 368 15.32 -18.22 8.80
N TYR A 369 14.87 -16.98 8.75
CA TYR A 369 14.86 -16.15 7.56
C TYR A 369 16.18 -15.37 7.52
N MET A 370 16.88 -15.39 6.37
CA MET A 370 18.23 -14.81 6.26
C MET A 370 18.30 -13.55 5.39
N THR A 371 17.44 -13.44 4.39
CA THR A 371 17.57 -12.43 3.32
C THR A 371 16.21 -11.88 2.95
N GLY A 372 16.09 -10.57 2.84
CA GLY A 372 14.90 -9.92 2.28
C GLY A 372 15.02 -9.70 0.77
N PRO A 373 14.06 -8.98 0.16
CA PRO A 373 14.11 -8.61 -1.26
C PRO A 373 15.32 -7.73 -1.57
N ILE A 374 15.79 -7.77 -2.82
CA ILE A 374 16.85 -6.88 -3.32
C ILE A 374 16.41 -5.42 -3.19
N VAL A 375 17.33 -4.58 -2.72
CA VAL A 375 17.14 -3.14 -2.59
C VAL A 375 18.10 -2.42 -3.54
N TYR A 376 17.65 -1.34 -4.16
CA TYR A 376 18.50 -0.53 -5.03
C TYR A 376 19.03 0.71 -4.33
N PHE A 377 20.35 0.92 -4.39
CA PHE A 377 21.00 2.14 -3.92
C PHE A 377 21.72 2.90 -5.03
N GLU A 378 21.77 4.21 -4.86
CA GLU A 378 22.62 5.10 -5.62
C GLU A 378 23.63 5.80 -4.71
N GLU A 379 24.76 6.17 -5.28
CA GLU A 379 25.77 6.94 -4.58
C GLU A 379 25.41 8.44 -4.57
N LYS A 380 25.30 9.01 -3.37
CA LYS A 380 25.21 10.47 -3.17
C LYS A 380 26.08 10.88 -1.99
N MET A 381 26.95 11.88 -2.20
CA MET A 381 27.79 12.47 -1.16
C MET A 381 28.57 11.42 -0.33
N ASN A 382 29.23 10.47 -1.00
CA ASN A 382 30.02 9.39 -0.38
C ASN A 382 29.20 8.44 0.53
N LYS A 383 27.88 8.34 0.28
CA LYS A 383 26.97 7.42 0.96
C LYS A 383 26.10 6.71 -0.06
N TRP A 384 25.71 5.48 0.26
CA TRP A 384 24.63 4.79 -0.41
C TRP A 384 23.30 5.32 0.11
N ASN A 385 22.40 5.65 -0.80
CA ASN A 385 21.05 6.09 -0.48
C ASN A 385 20.09 5.25 -1.30
N TYR A 386 18.88 5.03 -0.78
CA TYR A 386 17.77 4.58 -1.62
C TYR A 386 17.69 5.47 -2.86
N ILE A 387 17.44 4.86 -4.01
CA ILE A 387 17.20 5.61 -5.24
C ILE A 387 16.05 6.58 -4.98
N ASP A 388 16.33 7.87 -5.11
CA ASP A 388 15.37 8.92 -4.83
C ASP A 388 14.46 9.15 -6.04
N ASP A 389 13.54 8.22 -6.23
CA ASP A 389 12.46 8.32 -7.21
C ASP A 389 11.21 8.95 -6.58
N LYS A 390 11.34 9.84 -5.58
CA LYS A 390 10.21 10.31 -4.74
C LYS A 390 9.00 10.86 -5.48
N ASN A 391 9.18 11.34 -6.72
CA ASN A 391 8.09 11.83 -7.57
C ASN A 391 7.97 11.04 -8.88
N LYS A 392 8.60 9.87 -8.98
CA LYS A 392 8.53 9.01 -10.14
C LYS A 392 7.99 7.64 -9.75
N MET A 393 7.22 7.05 -10.66
CA MET A 393 6.76 5.68 -10.55
C MET A 393 7.04 4.97 -11.87
N PHE A 394 7.57 3.76 -11.81
CA PHE A 394 7.95 2.97 -12.97
C PHE A 394 7.01 1.78 -13.01
N LEU A 395 6.25 1.62 -14.09
CA LEU A 395 5.31 0.52 -14.21
C LEU A 395 5.16 0.04 -15.65
N PRO A 396 4.99 -1.26 -15.88
CA PRO A 396 5.22 -2.34 -14.92
C PRO A 396 6.71 -2.48 -14.52
N GLN A 397 7.03 -3.35 -13.56
CA GLN A 397 8.41 -3.69 -13.17
C GLN A 397 8.55 -5.20 -13.11
N SER A 398 9.74 -5.74 -13.39
CA SER A 398 9.96 -7.19 -13.25
C SER A 398 10.07 -7.64 -11.80
N GLN A 399 10.57 -6.76 -10.93
CA GLN A 399 10.80 -7.07 -9.52
C GLN A 399 9.48 -7.26 -8.76
N THR A 400 9.44 -8.28 -7.93
CA THR A 400 8.39 -8.48 -6.92
C THR A 400 8.92 -8.09 -5.53
N LEU A 401 8.01 -7.97 -4.56
CA LEU A 401 8.37 -7.72 -3.16
C LEU A 401 8.81 -9.00 -2.43
N ASN A 402 8.83 -10.15 -3.13
CA ASN A 402 9.08 -11.47 -2.57
C ASN A 402 10.46 -12.01 -2.96
N ILE A 403 10.85 -13.12 -2.33
CA ILE A 403 11.84 -14.02 -2.91
C ILE A 403 11.15 -14.81 -4.02
N ASP A 404 11.59 -14.61 -5.27
CA ASP A 404 10.91 -15.19 -6.44
C ASP A 404 11.18 -16.69 -6.59
N TYR A 405 12.29 -17.17 -6.02
CA TYR A 405 12.71 -18.56 -6.02
C TYR A 405 13.41 -18.91 -4.72
N PHE A 406 13.11 -20.07 -4.13
CA PHE A 406 13.81 -20.56 -2.95
C PHE A 406 13.95 -22.09 -2.98
N ASP A 407 15.16 -22.60 -2.74
CA ASP A 407 15.47 -24.01 -2.56
C ASP A 407 16.40 -24.16 -1.35
N ASP A 408 15.92 -24.78 -0.28
CA ASP A 408 16.69 -25.03 0.95
C ASP A 408 17.85 -26.04 0.77
N GLY A 409 18.00 -26.62 -0.43
CA GLY A 409 18.97 -27.66 -0.75
C GLY A 409 18.46 -29.08 -0.46
N LYS A 410 17.27 -29.20 0.14
CA LYS A 410 16.55 -30.45 0.42
C LYS A 410 15.25 -30.54 -0.41
N GLY A 411 14.98 -29.55 -1.27
CA GLY A 411 13.83 -29.48 -2.17
C GLY A 411 12.60 -28.79 -1.58
N SER A 412 12.75 -28.05 -0.48
CA SER A 412 11.67 -27.21 0.08
C SER A 412 11.72 -25.79 -0.49
N SER A 413 10.55 -25.27 -0.82
CA SER A 413 10.33 -23.88 -1.26
C SER A 413 10.03 -22.92 -0.10
N GLN A 414 10.09 -23.39 1.15
CA GLN A 414 9.83 -22.57 2.32
C GLN A 414 11.07 -21.75 2.68
N GLU A 415 10.92 -20.44 2.73
CA GLU A 415 12.00 -19.46 2.98
C GLU A 415 12.58 -19.50 4.42
N PHE A 416 12.09 -20.42 5.25
CA PHE A 416 12.48 -20.60 6.65
C PHE A 416 13.37 -21.83 6.82
N LEU A 417 14.59 -21.61 7.28
CA LEU A 417 15.56 -22.68 7.49
C LEU A 417 15.54 -23.18 8.95
N THR A 418 15.68 -24.50 9.11
CA THR A 418 16.06 -25.12 10.38
C THR A 418 17.48 -25.65 10.28
N ILE A 419 18.34 -25.23 11.21
CA ILE A 419 19.78 -25.53 11.20
C ILE A 419 20.23 -26.10 12.54
N GLU A 420 20.71 -27.32 12.53
CA GLU A 420 21.25 -28.00 13.71
C GLU A 420 22.58 -27.38 14.18
N PRO A 421 22.98 -27.60 15.44
CA PRO A 421 24.26 -27.11 15.95
C PRO A 421 25.42 -27.53 15.04
N LYS A 422 26.25 -26.55 14.64
CA LYS A 422 27.42 -26.76 13.76
C LYS A 422 27.12 -27.21 12.33
N GLU A 423 25.85 -27.39 11.98
CA GLU A 423 25.44 -27.70 10.61
C GLU A 423 25.70 -26.50 9.69
N THR A 424 26.05 -26.80 8.44
CA THR A 424 26.06 -25.83 7.35
C THR A 424 25.05 -26.27 6.30
N ILE A 425 24.12 -25.39 5.97
CA ILE A 425 23.17 -25.57 4.87
C ILE A 425 23.59 -24.68 3.72
N THR A 426 23.51 -25.23 2.50
CA THR A 426 23.64 -24.45 1.27
C THR A 426 22.27 -24.41 0.61
N TYR A 427 21.78 -23.20 0.38
CA TYR A 427 20.47 -22.95 -0.21
C TYR A 427 20.63 -22.02 -1.42
N ARG A 428 19.62 -22.00 -2.27
CA ARG A 428 19.55 -21.14 -3.45
C ARG A 428 18.31 -20.29 -3.39
N PHE A 429 18.42 -19.07 -3.87
CA PHE A 429 17.32 -18.14 -3.91
C PHE A 429 17.50 -17.18 -5.09
N GLY A 430 16.46 -16.50 -5.52
CA GLY A 430 16.59 -15.60 -6.65
C GLY A 430 15.48 -14.59 -6.81
N PHE A 431 15.74 -13.63 -7.69
CA PHE A 431 14.91 -12.45 -7.91
C PHE A 431 14.85 -12.08 -9.39
N PHE A 432 13.67 -11.70 -9.88
CA PHE A 432 13.51 -10.96 -11.12
C PHE A 432 13.92 -9.51 -10.90
N VAL A 433 14.79 -8.98 -11.77
CA VAL A 433 15.28 -7.60 -11.71
C VAL A 433 15.36 -7.01 -13.11
N ASP A 434 15.20 -5.70 -13.22
CA ASP A 434 15.40 -5.00 -14.48
C ASP A 434 16.91 -4.86 -14.78
N GLU A 435 17.31 -5.06 -16.03
CA GLU A 435 18.73 -5.00 -16.44
C GLU A 435 19.39 -3.66 -16.10
N ASP A 436 18.62 -2.55 -16.13
CA ASP A 436 19.10 -1.20 -15.79
C ASP A 436 19.30 -0.96 -14.27
N LYS A 437 19.03 -1.97 -13.43
CA LYS A 437 19.23 -1.94 -11.98
C LYS A 437 20.33 -2.87 -11.48
N LEU A 438 20.95 -3.67 -12.35
CA LEU A 438 22.02 -4.62 -11.99
C LEU A 438 23.18 -3.95 -11.23
N ASP A 439 23.54 -2.74 -11.64
CA ASP A 439 24.61 -1.94 -11.06
C ASP A 439 24.25 -1.23 -9.75
N LYS A 440 23.04 -1.48 -9.21
CA LYS A 440 22.49 -0.80 -8.02
C LYS A 440 22.02 -1.75 -6.93
N MET A 441 22.19 -3.07 -7.10
CA MET A 441 21.63 -4.10 -6.22
C MET A 441 22.41 -4.28 -4.89
N PHE A 442 21.67 -4.23 -3.79
CA PHE A 442 22.15 -4.57 -2.45
C PHE A 442 21.18 -5.54 -1.79
N LEU A 443 21.72 -6.57 -1.14
CA LEU A 443 20.94 -7.59 -0.45
C LEU A 443 20.93 -7.31 1.05
N PRO A 444 19.76 -7.09 1.68
CA PRO A 444 19.66 -7.03 3.12
C PRO A 444 19.83 -8.44 3.71
N ILE A 445 20.78 -8.59 4.62
CA ILE A 445 20.98 -9.82 5.39
C ILE A 445 20.35 -9.60 6.77
N VAL A 446 19.16 -10.16 6.97
CA VAL A 446 18.34 -9.95 8.16
C VAL A 446 18.24 -11.26 8.93
N PRO A 447 18.81 -11.36 10.13
CA PRO A 447 18.34 -12.32 11.11
C PRO A 447 17.05 -11.75 11.75
N TYR A 448 15.97 -12.53 11.71
CA TYR A 448 14.64 -12.17 12.22
C TYR A 448 14.66 -11.99 13.76
N ASP A 449 15.07 -10.81 14.25
CA ASP A 449 15.09 -10.52 15.69
C ASP A 449 14.99 -9.04 16.11
N HIS A 450 14.92 -8.07 15.20
CA HIS A 450 14.91 -6.65 15.57
C HIS A 450 13.86 -5.84 14.79
N GLU A 451 13.06 -5.07 15.54
CA GLU A 451 12.26 -3.94 15.06
C GLU A 451 13.23 -2.85 14.56
N TYR A 452 13.70 -2.99 13.32
CA TYR A 452 14.51 -1.97 12.69
C TYR A 452 13.59 -0.91 12.08
N ASP A 453 13.97 0.36 12.20
CA ASP A 453 13.39 1.42 11.37
C ASP A 453 13.56 1.01 9.89
N ALA A 454 12.43 0.79 9.22
CA ALA A 454 12.35 0.36 7.82
C ALA A 454 13.13 1.27 6.86
N MET A 455 13.33 2.53 7.27
CA MET A 455 13.76 3.60 6.38
C MET A 455 15.23 3.99 6.52
N ASN A 456 15.90 3.68 7.63
CA ASN A 456 17.29 4.11 7.88
C ASN A 456 18.31 3.02 7.55
N LEU A 457 19.21 3.32 6.60
CA LEU A 457 20.18 2.33 6.12
C LEU A 457 21.32 2.04 7.10
N ASP A 458 21.61 2.98 7.99
CA ASP A 458 22.72 2.91 8.96
C ASP A 458 22.34 2.21 10.28
N ASP A 459 21.10 1.74 10.43
CA ASP A 459 20.55 1.22 11.71
C ASP A 459 20.96 -0.24 12.01
N ASN A 460 22.26 -0.53 11.98
CA ASN A 460 22.82 -1.87 12.25
C ASN A 460 22.34 -3.01 11.33
N ARG A 461 21.64 -2.70 10.24
CA ARG A 461 21.34 -3.65 9.16
C ARG A 461 22.61 -4.07 8.47
N ILE A 462 22.73 -5.35 8.16
CA ILE A 462 23.83 -5.88 7.37
C ILE A 462 23.43 -5.86 5.91
N TRP A 463 24.26 -5.25 5.09
CA TRP A 463 24.07 -5.13 3.65
C TRP A 463 25.17 -5.88 2.93
N MET A 464 24.80 -6.60 1.89
CA MET A 464 25.74 -7.19 0.96
C MET A 464 25.63 -6.51 -0.40
N ASP A 465 26.75 -6.00 -0.90
CA ASP A 465 26.88 -5.46 -2.24
C ASP A 465 26.90 -6.62 -3.24
N ILE A 466 25.86 -6.69 -4.08
CA ILE A 466 25.69 -7.76 -5.08
C ILE A 466 25.59 -7.19 -6.50
N ARG A 467 26.01 -5.95 -6.69
CA ARG A 467 26.00 -5.27 -8.00
C ARG A 467 26.77 -6.07 -9.06
N GLN A 468 26.28 -6.07 -10.29
CA GLN A 468 26.82 -6.84 -11.42
C GLN A 468 27.30 -5.95 -12.57
#